data_AF-A0A091Q423-F1
#
_entry.id   AF-A0A091Q423-F1
#
_cell.length_a   1.000
_cell.length_b   1.000
_cell.length_c   1.000
_cell.angle_alpha   90.00
_cell.angle_beta   90.00
_cell.angle_gamma   90.00
#
_symmetry.space_group_name_H-M   'P 1'
#
loop_
_entity.id
_entity.type
_entity.pdbx_description
1 polymer ?
#
loop_
_entity_poly.entity_id
_entity_poly.type
_entity_poly.pdbx_seq_one_letter_code
_entity_poly.pdbx_strand_id
1 'polypeptide(L)'
;GKIRLIFEDGLGLVDFHLSNRTCILYISEADLVAGDEFKRRLVRFRNASSLGGIVIVEKTQISDQYFLAVQKLVVLELGMVLLPVANQGEASQLITQLVSFCYFVLLQVREQSKDHNSNPFLRKQCSQLAEPSVFRTVQQIPGVGKTKALLLLQQFGSIHQLCNASVEELELVVGQTVAQQIYSF
;
A
#
# COMPACT_ATOMS: atom_id res chain seq x y z
N GLY A 1 14.19 -15.61 16.15
CA GLY A 1 14.02 -16.56 15.05
C GLY A 1 15.33 -16.68 14.31
N LYS A 2 15.78 -17.89 13.96
CA LYS A 2 17.07 -18.10 13.29
C LYS A 2 16.86 -18.04 11.77
N ILE A 3 17.35 -16.98 11.12
CA ILE A 3 17.36 -16.90 9.65
C ILE A 3 18.49 -17.79 9.13
N ARG A 4 18.18 -18.65 8.16
CA ARG A 4 19.18 -19.48 7.48
C ARG A 4 19.72 -18.69 6.29
N LEU A 5 21.01 -18.36 6.34
CA LEU A 5 21.73 -17.77 5.21
C LEU A 5 22.13 -18.87 4.24
N ILE A 6 21.88 -18.64 2.95
CA ILE A 6 22.32 -19.48 1.84
C ILE A 6 23.21 -18.59 1.00
N PHE A 7 24.48 -18.97 0.88
CA PHE A 7 25.45 -18.25 0.06
C PHE A 7 25.44 -18.84 -1.36
N GLU A 8 25.37 -17.96 -2.35
CA GLU A 8 25.36 -18.33 -3.76
C GLU A 8 26.26 -17.34 -4.51
N ASP A 9 27.23 -17.86 -5.25
CA ASP A 9 28.25 -17.05 -5.93
C ASP A 9 27.72 -16.35 -7.21
N GLY A 10 26.45 -16.60 -7.58
CA GLY A 10 25.82 -16.20 -8.84
C GLY A 10 24.67 -15.20 -8.74
N LEU A 11 24.58 -14.40 -7.67
CA LEU A 11 23.46 -13.46 -7.43
C LEU A 11 23.40 -12.28 -8.42
N GLY A 12 24.39 -12.14 -9.30
CA GLY A 12 24.40 -11.16 -10.39
C GLY A 12 24.56 -9.72 -9.90
N LEU A 13 23.53 -8.88 -10.10
CA LEU A 13 23.54 -7.46 -9.75
C LEU A 13 23.01 -7.16 -8.33
N VAL A 14 22.61 -8.19 -7.59
CA VAL A 14 21.89 -8.10 -6.31
C VAL A 14 22.76 -8.68 -5.19
N ASP A 15 22.67 -8.10 -3.99
CA ASP A 15 23.44 -8.55 -2.83
C ASP A 15 22.66 -9.58 -1.99
N PHE A 16 21.34 -9.44 -1.83
CA PHE A 16 20.50 -10.45 -1.15
C PHE A 16 19.16 -10.69 -1.85
N HIS A 17 18.73 -11.94 -1.88
CA HIS A 17 17.36 -12.30 -2.27
C HIS A 17 16.52 -12.60 -1.04
N LEU A 18 15.44 -11.84 -0.84
CA LEU A 18 14.47 -12.10 0.23
C LEU A 18 13.40 -13.10 -0.22
N SER A 19 12.96 -12.96 -1.48
CA SER A 19 12.00 -13.84 -2.12
C SER A 19 12.24 -13.84 -3.63
N ASN A 20 11.50 -14.67 -4.38
CA ASN A 20 11.55 -14.69 -5.84
C ASN A 20 11.13 -13.36 -6.49
N ARG A 21 10.57 -12.41 -5.72
CA ARG A 21 10.09 -11.11 -6.20
C ARG A 21 10.74 -9.90 -5.52
N THR A 22 11.51 -10.11 -4.45
CA THR A 22 12.07 -9.03 -3.63
C THR A 22 13.54 -9.25 -3.39
N CYS A 23 14.33 -8.23 -3.71
CA CYS A 23 15.78 -8.25 -3.69
C CYS A 23 16.30 -7.04 -2.91
N ILE A 24 17.45 -7.18 -2.28
CA ILE A 24 18.14 -6.10 -1.60
C ILE A 24 19.44 -5.80 -2.34
N LEU A 25 19.66 -4.50 -2.59
CA LEU A 25 20.94 -3.97 -3.04
C LEU A 25 21.53 -3.16 -1.89
N TYR A 26 22.73 -3.50 -1.47
CA TYR A 26 23.44 -2.85 -0.39
C TYR A 26 24.53 -1.94 -0.96
N ILE A 27 24.60 -0.71 -0.45
CA ILE A 27 25.56 0.31 -0.85
C ILE A 27 26.33 0.71 0.40
N SER A 28 27.62 0.39 0.41
CA SER A 28 28.51 0.75 1.51
C SER A 28 28.87 2.24 1.49
N GLU A 29 29.42 2.74 2.59
CA GLU A 29 29.98 4.10 2.63
C GLU A 29 31.07 4.28 1.55
N ALA A 30 31.90 3.26 1.33
CA ALA A 30 32.96 3.32 0.33
C ALA A 30 32.39 3.48 -1.09
N ASP A 31 31.30 2.80 -1.42
CA ASP A 31 30.66 2.89 -2.75
C ASP A 31 30.03 4.26 -3.01
N LEU A 32 29.47 4.87 -1.95
CA LEU A 32 28.94 6.24 -2.00
C LEU A 32 30.04 7.27 -2.29
N VAL A 33 31.24 7.07 -1.74
CA VAL A 33 32.37 7.98 -1.89
C VAL A 33 33.15 7.70 -3.18
N ALA A 34 33.26 6.43 -3.59
CA ALA A 34 34.05 5.99 -4.74
C ALA A 34 33.48 6.43 -6.09
N GLY A 35 32.17 6.70 -6.20
CA GLY A 35 31.56 7.36 -7.35
C GLY A 35 30.32 6.66 -7.90
N ASP A 36 30.05 6.83 -9.20
CA ASP A 36 28.73 6.53 -9.80
C ASP A 36 28.54 5.07 -10.26
N GLU A 37 29.42 4.15 -9.85
CA GLU A 37 29.32 2.74 -10.25
C GLU A 37 28.05 2.07 -9.72
N PHE A 38 27.70 2.32 -8.46
CA PHE A 38 26.45 1.82 -7.87
C PHE A 38 25.22 2.36 -8.61
N LYS A 39 25.26 3.59 -9.14
CA LYS A 39 24.16 4.18 -9.92
C LYS A 39 23.94 3.38 -11.20
N ARG A 40 25.01 3.04 -11.91
CA ARG A 40 24.95 2.19 -13.12
C ARG A 40 24.41 0.79 -12.78
N ARG A 41 24.82 0.21 -11.64
CA ARG A 41 24.28 -1.06 -11.14
C ARG A 41 22.77 -0.99 -10.89
N LEU A 42 22.29 0.06 -10.22
CA LEU A 42 20.87 0.28 -9.93
C LEU A 42 20.01 0.44 -11.20
N VAL A 43 20.48 1.25 -12.15
CA VAL A 43 19.79 1.45 -13.43
C VAL A 43 19.71 0.14 -14.21
N ARG A 44 20.82 -0.62 -14.26
CA ARG A 44 20.83 -1.95 -14.91
C ARG A 44 19.86 -2.92 -14.25
N PHE A 45 19.84 -2.97 -12.92
CA PHE A 45 18.89 -3.81 -12.17
C PHE A 45 17.44 -3.46 -12.50
N ARG A 46 17.11 -2.16 -12.54
CA ARG A 46 15.76 -1.67 -12.84
C ARG A 46 15.34 -1.98 -14.29
N ASN A 47 16.27 -1.94 -15.23
CA ASN A 47 16.00 -2.26 -16.63
C ASN A 47 15.92 -3.77 -16.90
N ALA A 48 16.72 -4.57 -16.19
CA ALA A 48 16.81 -6.01 -16.40
C ALA A 48 15.74 -6.81 -15.64
N SER A 49 15.16 -6.25 -14.58
CA SER A 49 14.25 -6.96 -13.70
C SER A 49 13.00 -6.14 -13.35
N SER A 50 11.86 -6.81 -13.28
CA SER A 50 10.61 -6.27 -12.72
C SER A 50 10.50 -6.54 -11.20
N LEU A 51 11.58 -7.02 -10.58
CA LEU A 51 11.63 -7.37 -9.17
C LEU A 51 11.59 -6.12 -8.29
N GLY A 52 11.00 -6.26 -7.10
CA GLY A 52 11.00 -5.22 -6.08
C GLY A 52 12.40 -5.07 -5.49
N GLY A 53 13.13 -4.02 -5.91
CA GLY A 53 14.43 -3.66 -5.36
C GLY A 53 14.31 -2.79 -4.12
N ILE A 54 14.86 -3.26 -3.01
CA ILE A 54 15.07 -2.49 -1.79
C ILE A 54 16.55 -2.12 -1.74
N VAL A 55 16.85 -0.83 -1.73
CA VAL A 55 18.22 -0.32 -1.62
C VAL A 55 18.49 0.01 -0.15
N ILE A 56 19.50 -0.62 0.45
CA ILE A 56 20.00 -0.27 1.78
C ILE A 56 21.30 0.49 1.59
N VAL A 57 21.41 1.66 2.22
CA VAL A 57 22.58 2.53 2.07
C VAL A 57 23.15 2.91 3.42
N GLU A 58 24.47 2.79 3.56
CA GLU A 58 25.14 3.26 4.77
C GLU A 58 25.19 4.79 4.79
N LYS A 59 24.52 5.37 5.79
CA LYS A 59 24.43 6.79 6.03
C LYS A 59 25.18 7.13 7.31
N THR A 60 26.40 7.60 7.13
CA THR A 60 27.31 8.07 8.17
C THR A 60 27.55 9.58 8.01
N GLN A 61 28.27 10.20 8.96
CA GLN A 61 28.57 11.63 8.89
C GLN A 61 29.33 12.02 7.62
N ILE A 62 30.13 11.10 7.05
CA ILE A 62 30.94 11.34 5.85
C ILE A 62 30.12 11.17 4.57
N SER A 63 29.21 10.19 4.54
CA SER A 63 28.38 9.88 3.37
C SER A 63 27.09 10.70 3.27
N ASP A 64 26.70 11.42 4.33
CA ASP A 64 25.49 12.26 4.37
C ASP A 64 25.43 13.28 3.22
N GLN A 65 26.57 13.85 2.84
CA GLN A 65 26.68 14.80 1.73
C GLN A 65 26.26 14.21 0.37
N TYR A 66 26.44 12.89 0.17
CA TYR A 66 26.10 12.19 -1.07
C TYR A 66 24.70 11.58 -1.03
N PHE A 67 24.13 11.40 0.17
CA PHE A 67 22.86 10.72 0.38
C PHE A 67 21.69 11.37 -0.35
N LEU A 68 21.62 12.72 -0.38
CA LEU A 68 20.51 13.42 -1.04
C LEU A 68 20.44 13.12 -2.55
N ALA A 69 21.58 13.07 -3.22
CA ALA A 69 21.66 12.74 -4.64
C ALA A 69 21.22 11.29 -4.90
N VAL A 70 21.61 10.37 -4.02
CA VAL A 70 21.19 8.96 -4.10
C VAL A 70 19.71 8.80 -3.83
N GLN A 71 19.16 9.50 -2.84
CA GLN A 71 17.73 9.47 -2.55
C GLN A 71 16.89 9.97 -3.72
N LYS A 72 17.30 11.07 -4.36
CA LYS A 72 16.61 11.59 -5.55
C LYS A 72 16.60 10.55 -6.68
N LEU A 73 17.76 9.97 -6.98
CA LEU A 73 17.88 8.93 -8.02
C LEU A 73 17.04 7.69 -7.70
N VAL A 74 17.22 7.11 -6.50
CA VAL A 74 16.59 5.82 -6.14
C VAL A 74 15.08 5.95 -5.97
N VAL A 75 14.62 6.97 -5.23
CA VAL A 75 13.22 7.10 -4.85
C VAL A 75 12.41 7.81 -5.92
N LEU A 76 12.92 8.93 -6.47
CA LEU A 76 12.14 9.74 -7.41
C LEU A 76 12.33 9.30 -8.86
N GLU A 77 13.55 8.96 -9.27
CA GLU A 77 13.82 8.60 -10.67
C GLU A 77 13.59 7.10 -10.95
N LEU A 78 14.08 6.22 -10.08
CA LEU A 78 13.96 4.76 -10.28
C LEU A 78 12.69 4.16 -9.64
N GLY A 79 12.06 4.86 -8.69
CA GLY A 79 10.86 4.40 -7.99
C GLY A 79 11.10 3.17 -7.11
N MET A 80 12.31 3.04 -6.56
CA MET A 80 12.70 1.95 -5.65
C MET A 80 12.67 2.41 -4.20
N VAL A 81 12.68 1.45 -3.27
CA VAL A 81 12.72 1.74 -1.83
C VAL A 81 14.16 2.02 -1.42
N LEU A 82 14.41 3.10 -0.67
CA LEU A 82 15.72 3.42 -0.09
C LEU A 82 15.63 3.42 1.44
N LEU A 83 16.51 2.67 2.10
CA LEU A 83 16.58 2.56 3.55
C LEU A 83 17.98 2.96 4.03
N PRO A 84 18.13 4.12 4.71
CA PRO A 84 19.40 4.49 5.32
C PRO A 84 19.67 3.66 6.58
N VAL A 85 20.92 3.25 6.77
CA VAL A 85 21.40 2.56 7.98
C VAL A 85 22.72 3.17 8.43
N ALA A 86 22.98 3.27 9.73
CA ALA A 86 24.22 3.83 10.24
C ALA A 86 25.40 2.85 10.16
N ASN A 87 25.11 1.54 10.16
CA ASN A 87 26.13 0.48 10.11
C ASN A 87 25.53 -0.86 9.66
N GLN A 88 26.42 -1.82 9.37
CA GLN A 88 26.09 -3.21 9.03
C GLN A 88 25.25 -3.93 10.10
N GLY A 89 25.43 -3.60 11.39
CA GLY A 89 24.64 -4.18 12.48
C GLY A 89 23.16 -3.82 12.35
N GLU A 90 22.86 -2.54 12.15
CA GLU A 90 21.51 -2.04 11.87
C GLU A 90 20.96 -2.62 10.57
N ALA A 91 21.78 -2.69 9.51
CA ALA A 91 21.41 -3.36 8.26
C ALA A 91 20.95 -4.80 8.50
N SER A 92 21.70 -5.58 9.29
CA SER A 92 21.36 -6.97 9.60
C SER A 92 20.03 -7.11 10.34
N GLN A 93 19.75 -6.20 11.29
CA GLN A 93 18.50 -6.20 12.04
C GLN A 93 17.32 -5.81 11.14
N LEU A 94 17.51 -4.82 10.29
CA LEU A 94 16.51 -4.36 9.33
C LEU A 94 16.19 -5.46 8.30
N ILE A 95 17.20 -6.13 7.75
CA ILE A 95 17.01 -7.27 6.85
C ILE A 95 16.24 -8.39 7.55
N THR A 96 16.58 -8.68 8.82
CA THR A 96 15.86 -9.67 9.62
C THR A 96 14.38 -9.32 9.78
N GLN A 97 14.07 -8.05 10.03
CA GLN A 97 12.69 -7.56 10.11
C GLN A 97 11.97 -7.65 8.76
N LEU A 98 12.64 -7.29 7.66
CA LEU A 98 12.08 -7.40 6.31
C LEU A 98 11.75 -8.83 5.92
N VAL A 99 12.64 -9.79 6.22
CA VAL A 99 12.38 -11.23 6.03
C VAL A 99 11.15 -11.66 6.82
N SER A 100 11.09 -11.29 8.11
CA SER A 100 9.95 -11.65 8.96
C SER A 100 8.63 -11.05 8.46
N PHE A 101 8.65 -9.80 8.00
CA PHE A 101 7.49 -9.13 7.42
C PHE A 101 7.07 -9.80 6.11
N CYS A 102 8.00 -10.08 5.20
CA CYS A 102 7.71 -10.74 3.93
C CYS A 102 7.13 -12.15 4.15
N TYR A 103 7.70 -12.92 5.09
CA TYR A 103 7.16 -14.23 5.47
C TYR A 103 5.73 -14.12 5.99
N PHE A 104 5.47 -13.14 6.86
CA PHE A 104 4.11 -12.89 7.37
C PHE A 104 3.14 -12.50 6.25
N VAL A 105 3.52 -11.60 5.34
CA VAL A 105 2.69 -11.19 4.20
C VAL A 105 2.42 -12.36 3.25
N LEU A 106 3.42 -13.20 2.94
CA LEU A 106 3.24 -14.36 2.07
C LEU A 106 2.33 -15.42 2.71
N LEU A 107 2.40 -15.63 4.02
CA LEU A 107 1.49 -16.53 4.73
C LEU A 107 0.05 -15.99 4.71
N GLN A 108 -0.15 -14.68 4.86
CA GLN A 108 -1.49 -14.05 4.84
C GLN A 108 -2.18 -14.12 3.47
N VAL A 109 -1.44 -14.18 2.36
CA VAL A 109 -2.02 -14.41 1.02
C VAL A 109 -2.59 -15.83 0.91
N ARG A 110 -2.03 -16.79 1.64
CA ARG A 110 -2.43 -18.20 1.60
C ARG A 110 -3.53 -18.53 2.61
N GLU A 111 -3.50 -17.88 3.76
CA GLU A 111 -4.47 -18.05 4.85
C GLU A 111 -5.25 -16.76 5.03
N GLN A 112 -6.39 -16.67 4.35
CA GLN A 112 -7.36 -15.58 4.47
C GLN A 112 -8.13 -15.69 5.81
N SER A 113 -7.43 -15.92 6.92
CA SER A 113 -8.04 -16.12 8.23
C SER A 113 -7.17 -15.53 9.33
N LYS A 114 -7.75 -14.55 10.02
CA LYS A 114 -7.49 -14.16 11.42
C LYS A 114 -6.01 -14.16 11.84
N ASP A 115 -5.38 -12.98 11.86
CA ASP A 115 -4.77 -12.53 13.13
C ASP A 115 -4.27 -11.08 13.14
N HIS A 116 -4.09 -10.61 14.36
CA HIS A 116 -3.86 -9.24 14.83
C HIS A 116 -2.55 -8.54 14.41
N ASN A 117 -1.81 -9.01 13.40
CA ASN A 117 -0.44 -8.49 13.12
C ASN A 117 -0.15 -8.12 11.65
N SER A 118 -1.19 -7.90 10.83
CA SER A 118 -1.04 -7.51 9.43
C SER A 118 -0.80 -6.00 9.27
N ASN A 119 -0.09 -5.60 8.20
CA ASN A 119 0.11 -4.18 7.84
C ASN A 119 -1.24 -3.44 7.82
N PRO A 120 -1.45 -2.42 8.69
CA PRO A 120 -2.73 -1.71 8.80
C PRO A 120 -3.07 -0.87 7.55
N PHE A 121 -2.09 -0.59 6.69
CA PHE A 121 -2.28 0.10 5.42
C PHE A 121 -2.68 -0.84 4.28
N LEU A 122 -2.58 -2.16 4.46
CA LEU A 122 -3.13 -3.12 3.52
C LEU A 122 -4.60 -3.32 3.82
N ARG A 123 -5.45 -2.91 2.88
CA ARG A 123 -6.89 -3.06 2.99
C ARG A 123 -7.22 -4.55 3.13
N LYS A 124 -7.62 -4.96 4.33
CA LYS A 124 -8.39 -6.18 4.49
C LYS A 124 -9.62 -5.99 3.61
N GLN A 125 -9.84 -6.85 2.61
CA GLN A 125 -11.09 -6.88 1.87
C GLN A 125 -12.18 -7.28 2.85
N CYS A 126 -12.62 -6.32 3.67
CA CYS A 126 -13.71 -6.47 4.57
C CYS A 126 -14.95 -6.35 3.70
N SER A 127 -15.52 -7.50 3.35
CA SER A 127 -16.86 -7.64 2.79
C SER A 127 -17.96 -7.28 3.80
N GLN A 128 -17.62 -6.57 4.88
CA GLN A 128 -18.59 -6.10 5.86
C GLN A 128 -19.33 -4.90 5.28
N LEU A 129 -20.46 -5.25 4.67
CA LEU A 129 -21.68 -4.48 4.42
C LEU A 129 -21.52 -2.96 4.56
N ALA A 130 -21.49 -2.28 3.41
CA ALA A 130 -21.55 -0.83 3.29
C ALA A 130 -22.87 -0.20 3.81
N GLU A 131 -23.72 -0.97 4.49
CA GLU A 131 -25.05 -0.59 4.99
C GLU A 131 -25.05 0.73 5.79
N PRO A 132 -24.14 0.96 6.76
CA PRO A 132 -24.12 2.20 7.53
C PRO A 132 -23.68 3.42 6.68
N SER A 133 -22.77 3.20 5.74
CA SER A 133 -22.24 4.23 4.84
C SER A 133 -23.28 4.63 3.79
N VAL A 134 -23.99 3.64 3.24
CA VAL A 134 -25.11 3.84 2.33
C VAL A 134 -26.22 4.62 3.02
N PHE A 135 -26.58 4.26 4.26
CA PHE A 135 -27.54 4.99 5.07
C PHE A 135 -27.14 6.44 5.33
N ARG A 136 -25.88 6.70 5.71
CA ARG A 136 -25.37 8.07 5.90
C ARG A 136 -25.41 8.88 4.60
N THR A 137 -25.19 8.24 3.45
CA THR A 137 -25.23 8.90 2.14
C THR A 137 -26.65 9.35 1.79
N VAL A 138 -27.65 8.48 2.01
CA VAL A 138 -29.07 8.81 1.78
C VAL A 138 -29.56 9.91 2.74
N GLN A 139 -29.00 10.01 3.94
CA GLN A 139 -29.28 11.12 4.87
C GLN A 139 -28.72 12.48 4.44
N GLN A 140 -27.79 12.54 3.50
CA GLN A 140 -27.29 13.82 2.98
C GLN A 140 -28.28 14.47 2.00
N ILE A 141 -29.30 13.73 1.55
CA ILE A 141 -30.31 14.26 0.63
C ILE A 141 -31.19 15.28 1.39
N PRO A 142 -31.37 16.50 0.86
CA PRO A 142 -32.18 17.52 1.53
C PRO A 142 -33.60 17.03 1.77
N GLY A 143 -34.10 17.18 3.00
CA GLY A 143 -35.44 16.73 3.41
C GLY A 143 -35.54 15.25 3.79
N VAL A 144 -34.46 14.46 3.67
CA VAL A 144 -34.42 13.04 4.04
C VAL A 144 -33.76 12.87 5.41
N GLY A 145 -34.60 12.73 6.45
CA GLY A 145 -34.15 12.39 7.81
C GLY A 145 -33.87 10.90 8.01
N LYS A 146 -33.48 10.50 9.23
CA LYS A 146 -33.12 9.11 9.59
C LYS A 146 -34.21 8.09 9.23
N THR A 147 -35.47 8.40 9.55
CA THR A 147 -36.60 7.50 9.31
C THR A 147 -36.91 7.35 7.82
N LYS A 148 -36.86 8.46 7.07
CA LYS A 148 -37.10 8.46 5.62
C LYS A 148 -35.97 7.75 4.86
N ALA A 149 -34.73 7.93 5.30
CA ALA A 149 -33.58 7.23 4.72
C ALA A 149 -33.67 5.71 4.89
N LEU A 150 -34.18 5.21 6.03
CA LEU A 150 -34.39 3.77 6.24
C LEU A 150 -35.48 3.24 5.31
N LEU A 151 -36.61 3.94 5.20
CA LEU A 151 -37.72 3.52 4.35
C LEU A 151 -37.34 3.51 2.86
N LEU A 152 -36.59 4.52 2.41
CA LEU A 152 -36.08 4.57 1.03
C LEU A 152 -35.11 3.42 0.74
N LEU A 153 -34.20 3.10 1.67
CA LEU A 153 -33.29 1.98 1.49
C LEU A 153 -33.97 0.62 1.60
N GLN A 154 -35.03 0.50 2.40
CA GLN A 154 -35.84 -0.71 2.47
C GLN A 154 -36.65 -0.95 1.19
N GLN A 155 -37.12 0.12 0.55
CA GLN A 155 -37.93 0.05 -0.67
C GLN A 155 -37.08 -0.15 -1.93
N PHE A 156 -35.98 0.59 -2.07
CA PHE A 156 -35.16 0.59 -3.29
C PHE A 156 -33.87 -0.24 -3.17
N GLY A 157 -33.50 -0.73 -1.99
CA GLY A 157 -32.38 -1.69 -1.79
C GLY A 157 -30.96 -1.22 -2.16
N SER A 158 -30.81 -0.15 -2.95
CA SER A 158 -29.55 0.39 -3.43
C SER A 158 -29.69 1.88 -3.79
N ILE A 159 -28.59 2.63 -3.67
CA ILE A 159 -28.57 4.05 -4.08
C ILE A 159 -28.82 4.18 -5.58
N HIS A 160 -28.34 3.23 -6.40
CA HIS A 160 -28.55 3.24 -7.84
C HIS A 160 -30.03 3.13 -8.22
N GLN A 161 -30.80 2.28 -7.53
CA GLN A 161 -32.25 2.18 -7.77
C GLN A 161 -32.99 3.41 -7.25
N LEU A 162 -32.53 4.02 -6.14
CA LEU A 162 -33.08 5.29 -5.64
C LEU A 162 -32.93 6.43 -6.67
N CYS A 163 -31.78 6.56 -7.32
CA CYS A 163 -31.53 7.61 -8.31
C CYS A 163 -32.36 7.44 -9.60
N ASN A 164 -32.75 6.22 -9.94
CA ASN A 164 -33.56 5.93 -11.13
C ASN A 164 -35.06 5.83 -10.83
N ALA A 165 -35.48 6.05 -9.57
CA ALA A 165 -36.87 5.99 -9.17
C ALA A 165 -37.66 7.17 -9.75
N SER A 166 -38.90 6.89 -10.14
CA SER A 166 -39.82 7.94 -10.60
C SER A 166 -40.34 8.79 -9.43
N VAL A 167 -40.82 10.00 -9.72
CA VAL A 167 -41.41 10.87 -8.70
C VAL A 167 -42.58 10.17 -8.01
N GLU A 168 -43.42 9.46 -8.75
CA GLU A 168 -44.58 8.71 -8.22
C GLU A 168 -44.18 7.63 -7.21
N GLU A 169 -43.08 6.91 -7.46
CA GLU A 169 -42.56 5.88 -6.56
C GLU A 169 -41.93 6.48 -5.29
N LEU A 170 -41.32 7.65 -5.40
CA LEU A 170 -40.77 8.40 -4.26
C LEU A 170 -41.90 9.02 -3.40
N GLU A 171 -42.99 9.48 -4.04
CA GLU A 171 -44.14 10.08 -3.37
C GLU A 171 -44.78 9.13 -2.35
N LEU A 172 -44.86 7.84 -2.68
CA LEU A 172 -45.41 6.79 -1.82
C LEU A 172 -44.66 6.65 -0.48
N VAL A 173 -43.38 7.06 -0.42
CA VAL A 173 -42.52 6.88 0.75
C VAL A 173 -42.29 8.18 1.52
N VAL A 174 -42.11 9.32 0.84
CA VAL A 174 -41.67 10.57 1.48
C VAL A 174 -42.64 11.75 1.36
N GLY A 175 -43.71 11.60 0.55
CA GLY A 175 -44.69 12.63 0.21
C GLY A 175 -44.27 13.53 -0.96
N GLN A 176 -45.25 14.16 -1.62
CA GLN A 176 -45.11 14.95 -2.86
C GLN A 176 -44.00 16.00 -2.85
N THR A 177 -43.96 16.83 -1.82
CA THR A 177 -42.97 17.92 -1.72
C THR A 177 -41.54 17.41 -1.58
N VAL A 178 -41.35 16.30 -0.84
CA VAL A 178 -40.02 15.73 -0.61
C VAL A 178 -39.60 14.85 -1.78
N ALA A 179 -40.53 14.15 -2.43
CA ALA A 179 -40.25 13.37 -3.63
C ALA A 179 -39.73 14.25 -4.78
N GLN A 180 -40.35 15.42 -4.99
CA GLN A 180 -39.87 16.41 -5.96
C GLN A 180 -38.50 16.98 -5.59
N GLN A 181 -38.22 17.19 -4.29
CA GLN A 181 -36.91 17.63 -3.82
C GLN A 181 -35.82 16.58 -4.03
N ILE A 182 -36.14 15.30 -3.83
CA ILE A 182 -35.19 14.20 -4.06
C ILE A 182 -34.92 14.02 -5.57
N TYR A 183 -35.95 14.12 -6.41
CA TYR A 183 -35.80 13.95 -7.86
C TYR A 183 -35.06 15.14 -8.53
N SER A 184 -35.18 16.33 -7.95
CA SER A 184 -34.49 17.53 -8.44
C SER A 184 -33.04 17.68 -7.93
N PHE A 185 -32.67 16.95 -6.89
CA PHE A 185 -31.33 16.91 -6.31
C PHE A 185 -30.41 15.94 -7.06
#